data_AF-A0A0T6ZVQ4-F1
#
_entry.id   AF-A0A0T6ZVQ4-F1
#
_cell.length_a   1.000
_cell.length_b   1.000
_cell.length_c   1.000
_cell.angle_alpha   90.00
_cell.angle_beta   90.00
_cell.angle_gamma   90.00
#
_symmetry.space_group_name_H-M   'P 1'
#
loop_
_entity.id
_entity.type
_entity.pdbx_description
1 polymer ?
#
loop_
_entity_poly.entity_id
_entity_poly.type
_entity_poly.pdbx_seq_one_letter_code
_entity_poly.pdbx_strand_id
1 'polypeptide(L)'
;MTEPSFLAQLSSTIVEAAAAVAPSIVEIASTRSLATGFVWREGLIITADEALSDEGQILIEFSDGTQHPASLVGRDPSTDIALLRVEGADAPSAVLDQEVPRPGALVVVAAAAESAPLVSFGSAIAVGPAWRSMRGGKIDARIELDVRLRRRAEGGLAISAEGNVFGMAVRGPRGRTLVIPSATVEGAAALLLAHGEVPRGYLGLGLHQVAVTGGGQGAMVMSVDPDGPGAIGGVLQGDIIVHWNGEAVPSVNALVRTLDHQSIGRSVSLGIRRAGADVEAAVTIATRPRR
;
A
#
# COMPACT_ATOMS: atom_id res chain seq x y z
N MET A 1 -16.82 -39.84 -25.11
CA MET A 1 -15.83 -38.85 -24.64
C MET A 1 -15.72 -39.03 -23.14
N THR A 2 -14.55 -39.39 -22.62
CA THR A 2 -14.31 -39.48 -21.17
C THR A 2 -14.28 -38.09 -20.57
N GLU A 3 -14.95 -37.88 -19.44
CA GLU A 3 -14.89 -36.60 -18.72
C GLU A 3 -13.43 -36.28 -18.36
N PRO A 4 -13.03 -35.00 -18.47
CA PRO A 4 -11.68 -34.58 -18.10
C PRO A 4 -11.44 -34.84 -16.62
N SER A 5 -10.23 -35.25 -16.25
CA SER A 5 -9.85 -35.46 -14.86
C SER A 5 -9.92 -34.14 -14.06
N PHE A 6 -10.06 -34.23 -12.74
CA PHE A 6 -10.07 -33.06 -11.86
C PHE A 6 -8.83 -32.16 -12.06
N LEU A 7 -7.64 -32.75 -12.25
CA LEU A 7 -6.41 -31.99 -12.50
C LEU A 7 -6.44 -31.24 -13.85
N ALA A 8 -7.05 -31.84 -14.87
CA ALA A 8 -7.23 -31.18 -16.16
C ALA A 8 -8.24 -30.02 -16.07
N GLN A 9 -9.31 -30.20 -15.29
CA GLN A 9 -10.29 -29.15 -15.02
C GLN A 9 -9.64 -27.99 -14.27
N LEU A 10 -8.96 -28.26 -13.15
CA LEU A 10 -8.22 -27.26 -12.36
C LEU A 10 -7.20 -26.50 -13.22
N SER A 11 -6.43 -27.21 -14.04
CA SER A 11 -5.48 -26.59 -14.96
C SER A 11 -6.18 -25.64 -15.94
N SER A 12 -7.34 -26.04 -16.47
CA SER A 12 -8.09 -25.21 -17.41
C SER A 12 -8.65 -23.97 -16.73
N THR A 13 -9.19 -24.11 -15.51
CA THR A 13 -9.69 -22.98 -14.71
C THR A 13 -8.61 -21.95 -14.41
N ILE A 14 -7.38 -22.37 -14.08
CA ILE A 14 -6.25 -21.46 -13.85
C ILE A 14 -5.90 -20.68 -15.12
N VAL A 15 -5.88 -21.36 -16.28
CA VAL A 15 -5.60 -20.73 -17.57
C VAL A 15 -6.69 -19.72 -17.93
N GLU A 16 -7.96 -20.08 -17.76
CA GLU A 16 -9.10 -19.22 -18.04
C GLU A 16 -9.12 -17.98 -17.14
N ALA A 17 -8.84 -18.13 -15.84
CA ALA A 17 -8.75 -17.02 -14.90
C ALA A 17 -7.64 -16.02 -15.29
N ALA A 18 -6.46 -16.53 -15.68
CA ALA A 18 -5.38 -15.67 -16.15
C ALA A 18 -5.70 -14.99 -17.49
N ALA A 19 -6.31 -15.73 -18.43
CA ALA A 19 -6.70 -15.20 -19.74
C ALA A 19 -7.76 -14.10 -19.62
N ALA A 20 -8.68 -14.21 -18.66
CA ALA A 20 -9.73 -13.21 -18.43
C ALA A 20 -9.18 -11.85 -18.02
N VAL A 21 -8.06 -11.81 -17.27
CA VAL A 21 -7.44 -10.56 -16.81
C VAL A 21 -6.27 -10.11 -17.71
N ALA A 22 -5.77 -10.96 -18.58
CA ALA A 22 -4.61 -10.68 -19.43
C ALA A 22 -4.70 -9.37 -20.25
N PRO A 23 -5.87 -8.97 -20.80
CA PRO A 23 -6.00 -7.69 -21.49
C PRO A 23 -5.86 -6.45 -20.59
N SER A 24 -6.00 -6.61 -19.27
CA SER A 24 -5.96 -5.51 -18.30
C SER A 24 -4.61 -5.35 -17.61
N ILE A 25 -3.71 -6.33 -17.73
CA ILE A 25 -2.36 -6.26 -17.17
C ILE A 25 -1.38 -5.71 -18.20
N VAL A 26 -0.41 -4.94 -17.74
CA VAL A 26 0.58 -4.27 -18.59
C VAL A 26 1.98 -4.49 -18.07
N GLU A 27 2.95 -4.57 -18.97
CA GLU A 27 4.35 -4.57 -18.60
C GLU A 27 4.84 -3.13 -18.45
N ILE A 28 5.60 -2.87 -17.38
CA ILE A 28 6.16 -1.57 -17.10
C ILE A 28 7.67 -1.67 -17.23
N ALA A 29 8.21 -0.95 -18.20
CA ALA A 29 9.64 -0.82 -18.41
C ALA A 29 10.14 0.53 -17.90
N SER A 30 11.13 0.48 -17.01
CA SER A 30 11.89 1.65 -16.56
C SER A 30 13.40 1.40 -16.74
N THR A 31 14.22 2.44 -16.53
CA THR A 31 15.66 2.49 -16.87
C THR A 31 16.50 1.26 -16.51
N ARG A 32 16.10 0.43 -15.53
CA ARG A 32 16.71 -0.87 -15.20
C ARG A 32 15.74 -1.88 -14.58
N SER A 33 14.44 -1.66 -14.68
CA SER A 33 13.46 -2.56 -14.07
C SER A 33 12.35 -2.89 -15.05
N LEU A 34 11.86 -4.11 -14.90
CA LEU A 34 10.65 -4.58 -15.54
C LEU A 34 9.73 -5.03 -14.42
N ALA A 35 8.49 -4.58 -14.49
CA ALA A 35 7.47 -4.80 -13.50
C ALA A 35 6.14 -5.05 -14.20
N THR A 36 5.12 -5.41 -13.43
CA THR A 36 3.76 -5.50 -13.91
C THR A 36 2.94 -4.37 -13.32
N GLY A 37 1.99 -3.86 -14.08
CA GLY A 37 0.86 -3.11 -13.55
C GLY A 37 -0.43 -3.61 -14.16
N PHE A 38 -1.50 -2.88 -13.89
CA PHE A 38 -2.78 -3.12 -14.52
C PHE A 38 -3.52 -1.81 -14.75
N VAL A 39 -4.36 -1.80 -15.77
CA VAL A 39 -5.27 -0.71 -16.10
C VAL A 39 -6.32 -0.65 -15.00
N TRP A 40 -6.30 0.42 -14.22
CA TRP A 40 -7.31 0.65 -13.18
C TRP A 40 -8.52 1.38 -13.75
N ARG A 41 -8.26 2.38 -14.61
CA ARG A 41 -9.25 3.16 -15.38
C ARG A 41 -8.62 3.55 -16.70
N GLU A 42 -9.42 4.07 -17.62
CA GLU A 42 -8.93 4.63 -18.89
C GLU A 42 -7.75 5.59 -18.65
N GLY A 43 -6.61 5.31 -19.29
CA GLY A 43 -5.38 6.09 -19.17
C GLY A 43 -4.69 6.05 -17.81
N LEU A 44 -5.12 5.21 -16.86
CA LEU A 44 -4.58 5.13 -15.51
C LEU A 44 -4.12 3.70 -15.16
N ILE A 45 -2.83 3.57 -14.85
CA ILE A 45 -2.19 2.29 -14.53
C ILE A 45 -1.78 2.28 -13.06
N ILE A 46 -2.08 1.19 -12.36
CA ILE A 46 -1.60 0.92 -11.00
C ILE A 46 -0.46 -0.10 -11.06
N THR A 47 0.55 0.08 -10.20
CA THR A 47 1.64 -0.88 -9.99
C THR A 47 2.18 -0.77 -8.56
N ALA A 48 3.14 -1.63 -8.23
CA ALA A 48 3.89 -1.57 -6.99
C ALA A 48 4.89 -0.40 -7.02
N ASP A 49 4.92 0.40 -5.96
CA ASP A 49 5.88 1.51 -5.82
C ASP A 49 7.32 1.01 -5.83
N GLU A 50 7.62 -0.04 -5.09
CA GLU A 50 8.97 -0.61 -4.97
C GLU A 50 9.50 -1.23 -6.28
N ALA A 51 8.63 -1.47 -7.26
CA ALA A 51 9.02 -2.01 -8.56
C ALA A 51 9.46 -0.92 -9.56
N LEU A 52 9.09 0.34 -9.31
CA LEU A 52 9.42 1.47 -10.18
C LEU A 52 10.78 2.08 -9.83
N SER A 53 11.52 2.49 -10.85
CA SER A 53 12.72 3.31 -10.67
C SER A 53 12.34 4.77 -10.34
N ASP A 54 13.12 5.45 -9.53
CA ASP A 54 12.95 6.88 -9.22
C ASP A 54 13.32 7.79 -10.40
N GLU A 55 14.08 7.28 -11.38
CA GLU A 55 14.66 8.07 -12.45
C GLU A 55 14.46 7.45 -13.85
N GLY A 56 14.29 8.34 -14.83
CA GLY A 56 14.21 8.02 -16.25
C GLY A 56 12.79 7.78 -16.76
N GLN A 57 12.72 7.35 -18.02
CA GLN A 57 11.46 7.20 -18.73
C GLN A 57 10.72 5.93 -18.29
N ILE A 58 9.40 6.03 -18.14
CA ILE A 58 8.51 4.89 -17.92
C ILE A 58 7.79 4.61 -19.23
N LEU A 59 7.88 3.37 -19.70
CA LEU A 59 7.14 2.86 -20.85
C LEU A 59 6.17 1.77 -20.38
N ILE A 60 4.95 1.81 -20.90
CA ILE A 60 3.92 0.82 -20.66
C ILE A 60 3.74 0.02 -21.94
N GLU A 61 3.91 -1.29 -21.85
CA GLU A 61 3.64 -2.24 -22.92
C GLU A 61 2.34 -2.98 -22.65
N PHE A 62 1.40 -2.87 -23.58
CA PHE A 62 0.07 -3.49 -23.49
C PHE A 62 0.06 -4.88 -24.11
N SER A 63 -1.00 -5.65 -23.83
CA SER A 63 -1.15 -7.03 -24.33
C SER A 63 -1.21 -7.15 -25.86
N ASP A 64 -1.48 -6.05 -26.57
CA ASP A 64 -1.46 -5.98 -28.04
C ASP A 64 -0.06 -5.67 -28.61
N GLY A 65 0.95 -5.50 -27.73
CA GLY A 65 2.33 -5.16 -28.09
C GLY A 65 2.57 -3.67 -28.31
N THR A 66 1.56 -2.80 -28.15
CA THR A 66 1.75 -1.36 -28.24
C THR A 66 2.48 -0.84 -27.01
N GLN A 67 3.36 0.14 -27.23
CA GLN A 67 4.14 0.78 -26.18
C GLN A 67 3.83 2.26 -26.11
N HIS A 68 3.59 2.75 -24.89
CA HIS A 68 3.22 4.14 -24.64
C HIS A 68 4.05 4.73 -23.49
N PRO A 69 4.55 5.97 -23.61
CA PRO A 69 5.19 6.64 -22.49
C PRO A 69 4.16 6.94 -21.39
N ALA A 70 4.57 6.77 -20.14
CA ALA A 70 3.76 7.12 -18.98
C ALA A 70 4.42 8.17 -18.10
N SER A 71 3.58 8.96 -17.44
CA SER A 71 3.96 9.93 -16.42
C SER A 71 3.53 9.44 -15.04
N LEU A 72 4.30 9.79 -14.01
CA LEU A 72 3.94 9.48 -12.63
C LEU A 72 2.88 10.47 -12.14
N VAL A 73 1.72 9.95 -11.71
CA VAL A 73 0.70 10.76 -11.03
C VAL A 73 1.06 10.92 -9.55
N GLY A 74 1.48 9.83 -8.91
CA GLY A 74 1.88 9.84 -7.51
C GLY A 74 2.29 8.47 -6.99
N ARG A 75 2.92 8.45 -5.81
CA ARG A 75 3.36 7.25 -5.10
C ARG A 75 2.88 7.26 -3.66
N ASP A 76 2.49 6.09 -3.17
CA ASP A 76 2.38 5.80 -1.74
C ASP A 76 3.30 4.62 -1.37
N PRO A 77 4.55 4.92 -0.97
CA PRO A 77 5.50 3.92 -0.49
C PRO A 77 5.04 3.17 0.76
N SER A 78 4.00 3.65 1.46
CA SER A 78 3.48 3.03 2.67
C SER A 78 2.47 1.92 2.41
N THR A 79 1.80 1.96 1.27
CA THR A 79 0.91 0.90 0.77
C THR A 79 1.53 0.13 -0.38
N ASP A 80 2.72 0.55 -0.85
CA ASP A 80 3.40 0.01 -2.03
C ASP A 80 2.58 0.19 -3.31
N ILE A 81 1.94 1.35 -3.48
CA ILE A 81 1.11 1.66 -4.66
C ILE A 81 1.68 2.87 -5.38
N ALA A 82 1.82 2.77 -6.69
CA ALA A 82 2.06 3.89 -7.57
C ALA A 82 0.94 4.00 -8.61
N LEU A 83 0.61 5.24 -8.97
CA LEU A 83 -0.36 5.55 -10.02
C LEU A 83 0.35 6.26 -11.17
N LEU A 84 0.19 5.72 -12.38
CA LEU A 84 0.76 6.24 -13.61
C LEU A 84 -0.35 6.70 -14.55
N ARG A 85 -0.03 7.66 -15.41
CA ARG A 85 -0.91 8.13 -16.49
C ARG A 85 -0.28 7.86 -17.84
N VAL A 86 -1.09 7.32 -18.73
CA VAL A 86 -0.74 7.03 -20.13
C VAL A 86 -1.80 7.64 -21.04
N GLU A 87 -1.37 8.19 -22.17
CA GLU A 87 -2.25 8.82 -23.16
C GLU A 87 -2.39 7.90 -24.39
N GLY A 88 -3.60 7.84 -24.97
CA GLY A 88 -3.80 7.16 -26.26
C GLY A 88 -3.76 5.63 -26.24
N ALA A 89 -3.86 5.01 -25.06
CA ALA A 89 -3.97 3.56 -24.92
C ALA A 89 -5.42 3.14 -24.63
N ASP A 90 -5.93 2.20 -25.42
CA ASP A 90 -7.25 1.59 -25.22
C ASP A 90 -7.07 0.16 -24.72
N ALA A 91 -7.37 -0.06 -23.45
CA ALA A 91 -7.29 -1.36 -22.82
C ALA A 91 -8.34 -1.46 -21.71
N PRO A 92 -8.94 -2.65 -21.51
CA PRO A 92 -9.96 -2.85 -20.50
C PRO A 92 -9.38 -2.68 -19.09
N SER A 93 -10.16 -2.06 -18.21
CA SER A 93 -9.78 -1.94 -16.79
C SER A 93 -9.97 -3.28 -16.07
N ALA A 94 -9.07 -3.58 -15.13
CA ALA A 94 -9.22 -4.69 -14.21
C ALA A 94 -10.43 -4.47 -13.30
N VAL A 95 -11.28 -5.49 -13.16
CA VAL A 95 -12.43 -5.45 -12.24
C VAL A 95 -11.97 -5.95 -10.88
N LEU A 96 -11.78 -5.02 -9.94
CA LEU A 96 -11.33 -5.33 -8.58
C LEU A 96 -12.50 -5.72 -7.68
N ASP A 97 -12.37 -6.86 -7.00
CA ASP A 97 -13.31 -7.36 -6.02
C ASP A 97 -12.79 -7.13 -4.58
N GLN A 98 -13.70 -6.90 -3.65
CA GLN A 98 -13.39 -6.63 -2.24
C GLN A 98 -13.29 -7.91 -1.38
N GLU A 99 -13.36 -9.07 -2.01
CA GLU A 99 -13.19 -10.38 -1.39
C GLU A 99 -11.86 -10.46 -0.64
N VAL A 100 -11.90 -11.07 0.55
CA VAL A 100 -10.70 -11.48 1.28
C VAL A 100 -10.72 -13.01 1.33
N PRO A 101 -9.74 -13.70 0.72
CA PRO A 101 -9.74 -15.16 0.66
C PRO A 101 -9.61 -15.76 2.06
N ARG A 102 -10.03 -17.02 2.23
CA ARG A 102 -9.78 -17.77 3.47
C ARG A 102 -8.36 -18.36 3.47
N PRO A 103 -7.74 -18.57 4.64
CA PRO A 103 -6.51 -19.36 4.71
C PRO A 103 -6.69 -20.74 4.05
N GLY A 104 -5.73 -21.15 3.22
CA GLY A 104 -5.77 -22.38 2.43
C GLY A 104 -6.51 -22.26 1.09
N ALA A 105 -7.16 -21.13 0.79
CA ALA A 105 -7.79 -20.92 -0.51
C ALA A 105 -6.74 -20.98 -1.64
N LEU A 106 -7.13 -21.61 -2.75
CA LEU A 106 -6.35 -21.60 -3.98
C LEU A 106 -6.34 -20.19 -4.55
N VAL A 107 -5.16 -19.74 -5.00
CA VAL A 107 -4.98 -18.43 -5.62
C VAL A 107 -4.14 -18.53 -6.88
N VAL A 108 -4.37 -17.59 -7.79
CA VAL A 108 -3.56 -17.38 -8.99
C VAL A 108 -3.00 -15.97 -8.95
N VAL A 109 -1.76 -15.80 -9.39
CA VAL A 109 -1.17 -14.49 -9.68
C VAL A 109 -0.91 -14.43 -11.18
N ALA A 110 -1.55 -13.46 -11.85
CA ALA A 110 -1.34 -13.16 -13.25
C ALA A 110 -0.54 -11.86 -13.40
N ALA A 111 0.51 -11.91 -14.20
CA ALA A 111 1.40 -10.78 -14.38
C ALA A 111 1.85 -10.65 -15.84
N ALA A 112 2.24 -9.45 -16.25
CA ALA A 112 2.61 -9.19 -17.63
C ALA A 112 4.01 -9.74 -17.95
N ALA A 113 4.19 -10.13 -19.21
CA ALA A 113 5.49 -10.36 -19.82
C ALA A 113 5.40 -10.26 -21.34
N GLU A 114 6.51 -9.90 -21.97
CA GLU A 114 6.72 -9.63 -23.41
C GLU A 114 5.93 -10.51 -24.40
N SER A 115 5.81 -11.83 -24.18
CA SER A 115 5.14 -12.72 -25.16
C SER A 115 3.84 -13.36 -24.65
N ALA A 116 3.71 -13.55 -23.34
CA ALA A 116 2.57 -14.20 -22.72
C ALA A 116 2.55 -13.86 -21.22
N PRO A 117 1.37 -13.78 -20.59
CA PRO A 117 1.28 -13.57 -19.16
C PRO A 117 2.08 -14.59 -18.35
N LEU A 118 2.76 -14.12 -17.31
CA LEU A 118 3.31 -14.97 -16.27
C LEU A 118 2.18 -15.37 -15.33
N VAL A 119 1.93 -16.67 -15.23
CA VAL A 119 0.93 -17.22 -14.34
C VAL A 119 1.61 -18.06 -13.27
N SER A 120 1.32 -17.77 -12.00
CA SER A 120 1.73 -18.58 -10.86
C SER A 120 0.52 -18.94 -10.03
N PHE A 121 0.49 -20.13 -9.43
CA PHE A 121 -0.61 -20.57 -8.57
C PHE A 121 -0.06 -21.08 -7.24
N GLY A 122 -0.89 -21.03 -6.21
CA GLY A 122 -0.52 -21.45 -4.85
C GLY A 122 -1.70 -21.31 -3.91
N SER A 123 -1.42 -21.00 -2.64
CA SER A 123 -2.48 -20.81 -1.64
C SER A 123 -2.28 -19.54 -0.81
N ALA A 124 -3.38 -19.02 -0.27
CA ALA A 124 -3.33 -18.00 0.78
C ALA A 124 -2.92 -18.65 2.11
N ILE A 125 -1.66 -18.51 2.53
CA ILE A 125 -1.11 -19.20 3.71
C ILE A 125 -1.33 -18.46 5.03
N ALA A 126 -1.54 -17.14 4.98
CA ALA A 126 -1.94 -16.37 6.14
C ALA A 126 -2.92 -15.28 5.71
N VAL A 127 -4.08 -15.26 6.38
CA VAL A 127 -5.09 -14.22 6.21
C VAL A 127 -5.44 -13.68 7.58
N GLY A 128 -5.45 -12.36 7.71
CA GLY A 128 -5.73 -11.68 8.96
C GLY A 128 -6.39 -10.32 8.75
N PRO A 129 -6.75 -9.63 9.86
CA PRO A 129 -7.42 -8.35 9.81
C PRO A 129 -6.53 -7.26 9.18
N ALA A 130 -7.12 -6.07 9.02
CA ALA A 130 -6.37 -4.87 8.65
C ALA A 130 -5.13 -4.69 9.54
N TRP A 131 -4.04 -4.26 8.92
CA TRP A 131 -2.76 -4.03 9.57
C TRP A 131 -2.13 -2.74 9.06
N ARG A 132 -1.03 -2.32 9.68
CA ARG A 132 -0.27 -1.16 9.22
C ARG A 132 1.14 -1.55 8.85
N SER A 133 1.56 -1.10 7.68
CA SER A 133 2.92 -1.30 7.19
C SER A 133 3.94 -0.60 8.09
N MET A 134 5.21 -0.96 7.93
CA MET A 134 6.31 -0.31 8.64
C MET A 134 6.44 1.18 8.32
N ARG A 135 5.92 1.60 7.16
CA ARG A 135 5.90 2.99 6.69
C ARG A 135 4.59 3.72 7.05
N GLY A 136 3.71 3.09 7.85
CA GLY A 136 2.53 3.72 8.45
C GLY A 136 1.22 3.57 7.67
N GLY A 137 1.27 3.07 6.43
CA GLY A 137 0.10 2.87 5.57
C GLY A 137 -0.83 1.81 6.14
N LYS A 138 -2.14 2.07 6.09
CA LYS A 138 -3.17 1.09 6.44
C LYS A 138 -3.36 0.14 5.25
N ILE A 139 -3.29 -1.16 5.52
CA ILE A 139 -3.61 -2.22 4.57
C ILE A 139 -4.83 -2.94 5.11
N ASP A 140 -5.89 -3.06 4.31
CA ASP A 140 -7.22 -3.45 4.80
C ASP A 140 -7.35 -4.93 5.20
N ALA A 141 -6.42 -5.77 4.75
CA ALA A 141 -6.29 -7.15 5.18
C ALA A 141 -4.82 -7.58 5.12
N ARG A 142 -4.42 -8.44 6.06
CA ARG A 142 -3.13 -9.12 5.97
C ARG A 142 -3.32 -10.36 5.12
N ILE A 143 -2.78 -10.38 3.91
CA ILE A 143 -2.84 -11.55 3.02
C ILE A 143 -1.42 -11.91 2.59
N GLU A 144 -1.08 -13.18 2.75
CA GLU A 144 0.20 -13.75 2.35
C GLU A 144 -0.01 -15.03 1.54
N LEU A 145 0.72 -15.13 0.44
CA LEU A 145 0.60 -16.24 -0.51
C LEU A 145 1.83 -17.12 -0.49
N ASP A 146 1.62 -18.43 -0.64
CA ASP A 146 2.68 -19.38 -0.99
C ASP A 146 2.85 -19.45 -2.50
N VAL A 147 3.28 -18.32 -3.06
CA VAL A 147 3.59 -18.14 -4.47
C VAL A 147 4.95 -17.47 -4.57
N ARG A 148 5.83 -17.97 -5.44
CA ARG A 148 7.12 -17.29 -5.71
C ARG A 148 6.91 -16.11 -6.65
N LEU A 149 6.86 -14.91 -6.10
CA LEU A 149 6.71 -13.69 -6.90
C LEU A 149 8.05 -13.25 -7.50
N ARG A 150 8.17 -13.36 -8.83
CA ARG A 150 9.34 -12.91 -9.60
C ARG A 150 9.45 -11.38 -9.60
N ARG A 151 10.65 -10.85 -9.85
CA ARG A 151 10.90 -9.40 -10.00
C ARG A 151 9.89 -8.69 -10.91
N ARG A 152 9.77 -9.20 -12.13
CA ARG A 152 8.85 -8.74 -13.19
C ARG A 152 7.36 -8.89 -12.84
N ALA A 153 7.00 -9.84 -11.99
CA ALA A 153 5.60 -10.14 -11.68
C ALA A 153 5.01 -9.30 -10.53
N GLU A 154 5.84 -8.52 -9.85
CA GLU A 154 5.36 -7.60 -8.82
C GLU A 154 4.52 -6.48 -9.44
N GLY A 155 3.42 -6.17 -8.77
CA GLY A 155 2.33 -5.35 -9.30
C GLY A 155 1.29 -6.13 -10.12
N GLY A 156 1.45 -7.45 -10.26
CA GLY A 156 0.47 -8.33 -10.90
C GLY A 156 -0.81 -8.55 -10.09
N LEU A 157 -1.85 -9.07 -10.73
CA LEU A 157 -3.16 -9.28 -10.13
C LEU A 157 -3.22 -10.61 -9.39
N ALA A 158 -3.73 -10.57 -8.15
CA ALA A 158 -4.04 -11.75 -7.35
C ALA A 158 -5.53 -12.11 -7.54
N ILE A 159 -5.79 -13.37 -7.89
CA ILE A 159 -7.08 -13.87 -8.37
C ILE A 159 -7.51 -15.06 -7.50
N SER A 160 -8.78 -15.07 -7.07
CA SER A 160 -9.38 -16.19 -6.33
C SER A 160 -9.68 -17.38 -7.24
N ALA A 161 -10.10 -18.51 -6.66
CA ALA A 161 -10.50 -19.69 -7.42
C ALA A 161 -11.76 -19.42 -8.27
N GLU A 162 -12.56 -18.44 -7.88
CA GLU A 162 -13.78 -17.97 -8.55
C GLU A 162 -13.48 -17.00 -9.70
N GLY A 163 -12.21 -16.60 -9.89
CA GLY A 163 -11.81 -15.65 -10.93
C GLY A 163 -11.89 -14.18 -10.49
N ASN A 164 -12.15 -13.90 -9.22
CA ASN A 164 -12.24 -12.53 -8.71
C ASN A 164 -10.86 -11.96 -8.43
N VAL A 165 -10.59 -10.74 -8.89
CA VAL A 165 -9.33 -10.05 -8.59
C VAL A 165 -9.42 -9.42 -7.20
N PHE A 166 -8.76 -10.01 -6.21
CA PHE A 166 -8.86 -9.55 -4.81
C PHE A 166 -7.71 -8.63 -4.38
N GLY A 167 -6.75 -8.36 -5.26
CA GLY A 167 -5.73 -7.34 -5.02
C GLY A 167 -4.51 -7.44 -5.92
N MET A 168 -3.45 -6.74 -5.52
CA MET A 168 -2.18 -6.66 -6.23
C MET A 168 -1.08 -7.42 -5.46
N ALA A 169 -0.37 -8.31 -6.13
CA ALA A 169 0.72 -9.09 -5.54
C ALA A 169 2.02 -8.29 -5.48
N VAL A 170 2.63 -8.23 -4.30
CA VAL A 170 3.86 -7.48 -4.03
C VAL A 170 4.86 -8.32 -3.22
N ARG A 171 6.15 -7.96 -3.29
CA ARG A 171 7.18 -8.56 -2.44
C ARG A 171 7.18 -7.89 -1.07
N GLY A 172 6.90 -8.69 -0.07
CA GLY A 172 7.07 -8.32 1.32
C GLY A 172 8.48 -8.54 1.86
N PRO A 173 8.72 -8.06 3.09
CA PRO A 173 9.97 -8.29 3.81
C PRO A 173 10.34 -9.77 3.87
N ARG A 174 11.65 -10.05 3.77
CA ARG A 174 12.22 -11.42 3.77
C ARG A 174 11.75 -12.28 2.58
N GLY A 175 11.35 -11.67 1.48
CA GLY A 175 10.97 -12.37 0.24
C GLY A 175 9.61 -13.06 0.30
N ARG A 176 8.74 -12.65 1.23
CA ARG A 176 7.35 -13.14 1.33
C ARG A 176 6.53 -12.54 0.18
N THR A 177 5.52 -13.24 -0.29
CA THR A 177 4.56 -12.68 -1.26
C THR A 177 3.33 -12.19 -0.52
N LEU A 178 3.09 -10.88 -0.58
CA LEU A 178 1.92 -10.25 0.04
C LEU A 178 0.93 -9.84 -1.04
N VAL A 179 -0.31 -9.62 -0.63
CA VAL A 179 -1.31 -8.96 -1.47
C VAL A 179 -1.67 -7.64 -0.82
N ILE A 180 -1.63 -6.56 -1.61
CA ILE A 180 -2.28 -5.29 -1.30
C ILE A 180 -3.74 -5.44 -1.73
N PRO A 181 -4.70 -5.53 -0.79
CA PRO A 181 -6.10 -5.82 -1.13
C PRO A 181 -6.71 -4.74 -2.04
N SER A 182 -7.68 -5.12 -2.87
CA SER A 182 -8.41 -4.19 -3.74
C SER A 182 -8.95 -2.96 -3.01
N ALA A 183 -9.43 -3.11 -1.77
CA ALA A 183 -9.86 -1.98 -0.93
C ALA A 183 -8.77 -0.92 -0.73
N THR A 184 -7.55 -1.39 -0.44
CA THR A 184 -6.38 -0.54 -0.23
C THR A 184 -5.91 0.08 -1.55
N VAL A 185 -5.96 -0.70 -2.64
CA VAL A 185 -5.67 -0.23 -4.01
C VAL A 185 -6.58 0.93 -4.40
N GLU A 186 -7.90 0.74 -4.32
CA GLU A 186 -8.91 1.75 -4.67
C GLU A 186 -8.76 3.02 -3.83
N GLY A 187 -8.60 2.86 -2.50
CA GLY A 187 -8.46 3.98 -1.58
C GLY A 187 -7.20 4.82 -1.84
N ALA A 188 -6.05 4.17 -2.01
CA ALA A 188 -4.81 4.88 -2.29
C ALA A 188 -4.82 5.51 -3.68
N ALA A 189 -5.25 4.79 -4.72
CA ALA A 189 -5.29 5.31 -6.08
C ALA A 189 -6.22 6.53 -6.22
N ALA A 190 -7.37 6.54 -5.52
CA ALA A 190 -8.25 7.70 -5.49
C ALA A 190 -7.58 8.94 -4.89
N LEU A 191 -6.83 8.78 -3.79
CA LEU A 191 -6.09 9.88 -3.16
C LEU A 191 -4.92 10.36 -4.03
N LEU A 192 -4.17 9.43 -4.64
CA LEU A 192 -3.09 9.75 -5.57
C LEU A 192 -3.62 10.54 -6.78
N LEU A 193 -4.75 10.12 -7.34
CA LEU A 193 -5.38 10.82 -8.46
C LEU A 193 -5.83 12.24 -8.08
N ALA A 194 -6.37 12.42 -6.88
CA ALA A 194 -6.89 13.71 -6.42
C ALA A 194 -5.81 14.68 -5.96
N HIS A 195 -4.70 14.19 -5.38
CA HIS A 195 -3.74 15.03 -4.66
C HIS A 195 -2.29 14.88 -5.12
N GLY A 196 -1.97 13.87 -5.94
CA GLY A 196 -0.61 13.49 -6.33
C GLY A 196 0.16 12.71 -5.25
N GLU A 197 -0.42 12.57 -4.06
CA GLU A 197 0.16 11.89 -2.90
C GLU A 197 -0.95 11.40 -1.97
N VAL A 198 -0.64 10.47 -1.07
CA VAL A 198 -1.57 10.09 0.02
C VAL A 198 -1.31 11.02 1.20
N PRO A 199 -2.19 12.02 1.47
CA PRO A 199 -1.98 12.97 2.55
C PRO A 199 -2.00 12.25 3.90
N ARG A 200 -1.12 12.65 4.81
CA ARG A 200 -1.06 12.11 6.17
C ARG A 200 -1.15 13.19 7.21
N GLY A 201 -1.72 12.80 8.36
CA GLY A 201 -1.68 13.60 9.56
C GLY A 201 -0.24 13.92 9.95
N TYR A 202 -0.04 15.12 10.41
CA TYR A 202 1.26 15.65 10.75
C TYR A 202 1.14 16.49 12.01
N LEU A 203 2.05 16.24 12.95
CA LEU A 203 2.16 17.00 14.20
C LEU A 203 3.38 17.93 14.20
N GLY A 204 4.32 17.76 13.27
CA GLY A 204 5.60 18.48 13.31
C GLY A 204 6.47 18.13 14.50
N LEU A 205 6.44 16.87 14.95
CA LEU A 205 7.25 16.39 16.06
C LEU A 205 8.17 15.25 15.61
N GLY A 206 9.46 15.35 15.91
CA GLY A 206 10.38 14.22 15.87
C GLY A 206 10.27 13.44 17.17
N LEU A 207 9.86 12.17 17.12
CA LEU A 207 9.56 11.37 18.31
C LEU A 207 10.55 10.22 18.50
N HIS A 208 10.93 9.96 19.76
CA HIS A 208 11.73 8.80 20.15
C HIS A 208 11.06 8.02 21.29
N GLN A 209 11.14 6.70 21.23
CA GLN A 209 10.56 5.83 22.25
C GLN A 209 11.39 5.90 23.54
N VAL A 210 10.75 6.16 24.68
CA VAL A 210 11.42 6.17 25.99
C VAL A 210 10.59 5.47 27.06
N ALA A 211 11.26 4.88 28.04
CA ALA A 211 10.61 4.43 29.27
C ALA A 211 10.29 5.65 30.16
N VAL A 212 9.12 5.65 30.80
CA VAL A 212 8.67 6.75 31.65
C VAL A 212 8.97 6.44 33.11
N THR A 213 9.48 7.42 33.86
CA THR A 213 9.70 7.29 35.31
C THR A 213 8.37 7.03 36.02
N GLY A 214 8.29 5.98 36.82
CA GLY A 214 7.03 5.50 37.42
C GLY A 214 6.37 4.34 36.68
N GLY A 215 6.94 3.93 35.54
CA GLY A 215 6.50 2.77 34.75
C GLY A 215 5.82 3.17 33.44
N GLY A 216 5.88 2.28 32.46
CA GLY A 216 5.27 2.49 31.14
C GLY A 216 6.23 3.05 30.10
N GLN A 217 5.64 3.48 28.99
CA GLN A 217 6.30 3.91 27.76
C GLN A 217 5.76 5.29 27.34
N GLY A 218 6.58 6.06 26.64
CA GLY A 218 6.20 7.37 26.12
C GLY A 218 6.98 7.75 24.87
N ALA A 219 6.54 8.81 24.21
CA ALA A 219 7.19 9.38 23.04
C ALA A 219 7.87 10.70 23.41
N MET A 220 9.19 10.68 23.54
CA MET A 220 10.00 11.88 23.78
C MET A 220 10.09 12.71 22.51
N VAL A 221 9.87 14.02 22.65
CA VAL A 221 9.97 15.01 21.58
C VAL A 221 11.43 15.40 21.41
N MET A 222 12.04 14.88 20.34
CA MET A 222 13.43 15.14 19.96
C MET A 222 13.60 16.43 19.16
N SER A 223 12.57 16.82 18.41
CA SER A 223 12.53 18.07 17.65
C SER A 223 11.10 18.52 17.45
N VAL A 224 10.91 19.83 17.26
CA VAL A 224 9.63 20.45 16.94
C VAL A 224 9.85 21.29 15.68
N ASP A 225 8.98 21.11 14.69
CA ASP A 225 8.88 22.00 13.56
C ASP A 225 8.29 23.34 14.04
N PRO A 226 9.01 24.46 13.95
CA PRO A 226 8.56 25.76 14.48
C PRO A 226 7.22 26.23 13.90
N ASP A 227 6.93 25.87 12.65
CA ASP A 227 5.68 26.22 11.95
C ASP A 227 4.65 25.07 12.03
N GLY A 228 5.00 23.98 12.71
CA GLY A 228 4.20 22.77 12.81
C GLY A 228 3.12 22.81 13.90
N PRO A 229 2.12 21.92 13.82
CA PRO A 229 1.03 21.86 14.79
C PRO A 229 1.46 21.70 16.25
N GLY A 230 2.52 20.93 16.50
CA GLY A 230 3.07 20.72 17.82
C GLY A 230 3.56 22.02 18.45
N ALA A 231 4.25 22.87 17.69
CA ALA A 231 4.67 24.19 18.17
C ALA A 231 3.47 25.08 18.48
N ILE A 232 2.48 25.12 17.59
CA ILE A 232 1.23 25.89 17.77
C ILE A 232 0.49 25.44 19.03
N GLY A 233 0.45 24.13 19.30
CA GLY A 233 -0.13 23.56 20.52
C GLY A 233 0.76 23.66 21.76
N GLY A 234 1.91 24.32 21.67
CA GLY A 234 2.81 24.57 22.81
C GLY A 234 3.62 23.36 23.26
N VAL A 235 3.78 22.34 22.41
CA VAL A 235 4.69 21.20 22.64
C VAL A 235 6.14 21.65 22.48
N LEU A 236 7.01 21.22 23.39
CA LEU A 236 8.41 21.62 23.45
C LEU A 236 9.34 20.43 23.27
N GLN A 237 10.55 20.69 22.79
CA GLN A 237 11.61 19.68 22.80
C GLN A 237 11.91 19.22 24.23
N GLY A 238 12.06 17.91 24.42
CA GLY A 238 12.25 17.28 25.72
C GLY A 238 10.95 16.87 26.43
N ASP A 239 9.79 17.29 25.93
CA ASP A 239 8.51 16.78 26.38
C ASP A 239 8.41 15.26 26.16
N ILE A 240 7.74 14.55 27.05
CA ILE A 240 7.42 13.13 26.86
C ILE A 240 5.90 12.99 26.75
N ILE A 241 5.40 12.65 25.56
CA ILE A 241 3.98 12.36 25.35
C ILE A 241 3.69 10.99 25.95
N VAL A 242 2.78 10.95 26.91
CA VAL A 242 2.38 9.76 27.66
C VAL A 242 0.94 9.35 27.40
N HIS A 243 0.07 10.30 27.01
CA HIS A 243 -1.32 10.02 26.63
C HIS A 243 -1.70 10.68 25.30
N TRP A 244 -2.58 10.02 24.56
CA TRP A 244 -3.21 10.47 23.32
C TRP A 244 -4.72 10.32 23.45
N ASN A 245 -5.45 11.44 23.51
CA ASN A 245 -6.89 11.48 23.78
C ASN A 245 -7.28 10.68 25.04
N GLY A 246 -6.48 10.78 26.10
CA GLY A 246 -6.69 10.06 27.36
C GLY A 246 -6.21 8.60 27.36
N GLU A 247 -5.84 8.02 26.23
CA GLU A 247 -5.27 6.67 26.16
C GLU A 247 -3.75 6.69 26.30
N ALA A 248 -3.17 5.76 27.05
CA ALA A 248 -1.72 5.66 27.19
C ALA A 248 -1.06 5.39 25.84
N VAL A 249 0.09 6.03 25.57
CA VAL A 249 0.83 5.84 24.32
C VAL A 249 1.79 4.65 24.48
N PRO A 250 1.49 3.46 23.90
CA PRO A 250 2.34 2.29 24.11
C PRO A 250 3.63 2.36 23.28
N SER A 251 3.60 3.10 22.15
CA SER A 251 4.79 3.37 21.35
C SER A 251 4.64 4.56 20.40
N VAL A 252 5.76 5.12 19.94
CA VAL A 252 5.82 6.10 18.85
C VAL A 252 5.11 5.56 17.61
N ASN A 253 5.32 4.28 17.28
CA ASN A 253 4.65 3.66 16.14
C ASN A 253 3.12 3.67 16.31
N ALA A 254 2.61 3.40 17.50
CA ALA A 254 1.16 3.46 17.75
C ALA A 254 0.60 4.87 17.51
N LEU A 255 1.33 5.92 17.91
CA LEU A 255 0.94 7.31 17.64
C LEU A 255 1.02 7.64 16.15
N VAL A 256 2.12 7.32 15.47
CA VAL A 256 2.24 7.56 14.01
C VAL A 256 1.12 6.87 13.24
N ARG A 257 0.67 5.70 13.70
CA ARG A 257 -0.47 4.99 13.13
C ARG A 257 -1.81 5.71 13.30
N THR A 258 -1.98 6.67 14.20
CA THR A 258 -3.23 7.46 14.29
C THR A 258 -3.23 8.65 13.31
N LEU A 259 -2.08 8.98 12.71
CA LEU A 259 -1.88 10.13 11.83
C LEU A 259 -2.15 9.81 10.35
N ASP A 260 -3.34 9.27 10.04
CA ASP A 260 -3.76 9.02 8.65
C ASP A 260 -4.45 10.23 8.01
N HIS A 261 -4.89 10.10 6.75
CA HIS A 261 -5.55 11.19 6.02
C HIS A 261 -6.83 11.69 6.72
N GLN A 262 -7.56 10.82 7.43
CA GLN A 262 -8.80 11.18 8.13
C GLN A 262 -8.55 11.94 9.42
N SER A 263 -7.32 11.85 9.94
CA SER A 263 -6.90 12.58 11.13
C SER A 263 -6.65 14.07 10.87
N ILE A 264 -6.43 14.47 9.62
CA ILE A 264 -6.16 15.86 9.25
C ILE A 264 -7.33 16.75 9.64
N GLY A 265 -7.03 17.87 10.30
CA GLY A 265 -7.99 18.83 10.84
C GLY A 265 -8.60 18.43 12.19
N ARG A 266 -8.37 17.21 12.69
CA ARG A 266 -8.85 16.80 14.02
C ARG A 266 -7.96 17.39 15.12
N SER A 267 -8.60 17.88 16.18
CA SER A 267 -7.91 18.25 17.41
C SER A 267 -7.71 17.01 18.28
N VAL A 268 -6.52 16.86 18.85
CA VAL A 268 -6.16 15.79 19.77
C VAL A 268 -5.61 16.37 21.06
N SER A 269 -5.93 15.73 22.18
CA SER A 269 -5.34 16.05 23.48
C SER A 269 -4.11 15.17 23.71
N LEU A 270 -2.98 15.81 24.00
CA LEU A 270 -1.73 15.17 24.38
C LEU A 270 -1.53 15.33 25.89
N GLY A 271 -1.42 14.21 26.60
CA GLY A 271 -0.91 14.21 27.97
C GLY A 271 0.61 14.14 27.91
N ILE A 272 1.28 15.13 28.50
CA ILE A 272 2.72 15.37 28.39
C ILE A 272 3.35 15.41 29.78
N ARG A 273 4.50 14.75 29.94
CA ARG A 273 5.39 14.95 31.08
C ARG A 273 6.47 15.97 30.70
N ARG A 274 6.43 17.15 31.31
CA ARG A 274 7.37 18.25 31.09
C ARG A 274 8.10 18.59 32.38
N ALA A 275 9.41 18.38 32.40
CA ALA A 275 10.25 18.64 33.58
C ALA A 275 9.70 18.01 34.89
N GLY A 276 9.06 16.85 34.78
CA GLY A 276 8.46 16.12 35.92
C GLY A 276 6.99 16.46 36.22
N ALA A 277 6.43 17.52 35.65
CA ALA A 277 5.01 17.89 35.79
C ALA A 277 4.15 17.33 34.64
N ASP A 278 2.90 17.00 34.93
CA ASP A 278 1.91 16.67 33.90
C ASP A 278 1.32 17.95 33.30
N VAL A 279 1.30 18.00 31.98
CA VAL A 279 0.78 19.09 31.15
C VAL A 279 -0.13 18.49 30.10
N GLU A 280 -1.22 19.17 29.78
CA GLU A 280 -2.09 18.81 28.67
C GLU A 280 -1.92 19.82 27.55
N ALA A 281 -1.81 19.34 26.31
CA ALA A 281 -1.70 20.19 25.12
C ALA A 281 -2.73 19.74 24.08
N ALA A 282 -3.55 20.68 23.60
CA ALA A 282 -4.44 20.43 22.46
C ALA A 282 -3.70 20.77 21.17
N VAL A 283 -3.61 19.79 20.25
CA VAL A 283 -2.92 19.95 18.97
C VAL A 283 -3.90 19.63 17.84
N THR A 284 -4.05 20.54 16.88
CA THR A 284 -4.82 20.28 15.66
C THR A 284 -3.93 19.66 14.60
N ILE A 285 -4.18 18.40 14.23
CA ILE A 285 -3.40 17.68 13.23
C ILE A 285 -3.51 18.40 11.88
N ALA A 286 -2.38 18.69 11.24
CA ALA A 286 -2.35 19.30 9.92
C ALA A 286 -1.89 18.29 8.86
N THR A 287 -1.91 18.72 7.60
CA THR A 287 -1.19 18.03 6.52
C THR A 287 0.29 18.35 6.62
N ARG A 288 1.15 17.37 6.34
CA ARG A 288 2.59 17.62 6.25
C ARG A 288 2.89 18.64 5.14
N PRO A 289 3.70 19.69 5.40
CA PRO A 289 4.11 20.62 4.35
C PRO A 289 4.88 19.90 3.24
N ARG A 290 4.64 20.30 1.98
CA ARG A 290 5.43 19.84 0.84
C ARG A 290 6.84 20.41 0.95
N ARG A 291 7.85 19.54 0.81
CA ARG A 291 9.27 19.94 0.69
C ARG A 291 9.70 19.82 -0.76
#